data_AF-A0A8H5XV12-F1
#
_entry.id   AF-A0A8H5XV12-F1
#
_cell.length_a   1.000
_cell.length_b   1.000
_cell.length_c   1.000
_cell.angle_alpha   90.00
_cell.angle_beta   90.00
_cell.angle_gamma   90.00
#
_symmetry.space_group_name_H-M   'P 1'
#
loop_
_entity.id
_entity.type
_entity.pdbx_description
1 polymer ?
#
loop_
_entity_poly.entity_id
_entity_poly.type
_entity_poly.pdbx_seq_one_letter_code
_entity_poly.pdbx_strand_id
1 'polypeptide(L)'
;MTSIIEINRCDIEDYSTSTTASITNVRHLSSYNWIERPTATIAVPGSPPLWSAPKTSKQLQKDSGLYYINQNEARYPESPLEPLFRALYLTQPAFDIRPVDVVTDRNNIRKLLAFINSDLAPGDLEPFTIAVETIGTTALFRRDETAVTRFIAPNEFRGFGHKFEEEYTVKQVNDSTGHHRIIAYGLCDLDLVVRYEADGYVATDKIKGPKDDPLLASLRGLSLSPATSALSVNPVQSKLVITEEGRVVPPESILEIKTRATSRYLPIPEVAAQLWVSQTSKLVRAYHYRGKFEVPQVEDVEAQVKRWEELNQSDLKRLASLIKAISTLTRQNGGKATVKYEGGSKLVLYRSEKEDMLPQFLYSKWEERGNTQPKMKATAQDEAVVSDTLDRGQGKTIETTRAKYGDVPYSEMIGYGVDKGFRQFFRRMPMELSQYHLLCDTLDSLAIDVTEGRTIRDIMYDMRKGKDDWDPDERREIRGLKNVARDSAFRLLYVLIQSNVVDTNMAYNAVSFVVSHRRIFRSRTRKMVREALEENCPVSAKQRAILDKWPIEEFSSTRSEEDVTTESEDIFFDSDYSF
;
A
#
# COMPACT_ATOMS: atom_id res chain seq x y z
N MET A 1 -6.63 -14.87 -22.04
CA MET A 1 -7.73 -14.39 -21.16
C MET A 1 -8.29 -13.13 -21.78
N THR A 2 -9.60 -13.08 -22.00
CA THR A 2 -10.25 -11.87 -22.53
C THR A 2 -10.51 -10.92 -21.36
N SER A 3 -10.01 -9.67 -21.43
CA SER A 3 -10.34 -8.63 -20.46
C SER A 3 -11.85 -8.39 -20.48
N ILE A 4 -12.48 -8.32 -19.30
CA ILE A 4 -13.90 -7.96 -19.22
C ILE A 4 -14.05 -6.44 -19.06
N ILE A 5 -13.33 -5.86 -18.10
CA ILE A 5 -13.56 -4.48 -17.64
C ILE A 5 -12.25 -3.84 -17.22
N GLU A 6 -12.09 -2.55 -17.55
CA GLU A 6 -10.99 -1.71 -17.06
C GLU A 6 -11.53 -0.68 -16.06
N ILE A 7 -10.81 -0.47 -14.96
CA ILE A 7 -11.09 0.59 -13.98
C ILE A 7 -9.95 1.59 -14.06
N ASN A 8 -10.20 2.80 -14.58
CA ASN A 8 -9.19 3.85 -14.54
C ASN A 8 -9.16 4.52 -13.17
N ARG A 9 -7.96 4.85 -12.71
CA ARG A 9 -7.69 5.56 -11.45
C ARG A 9 -8.47 6.87 -11.35
N CYS A 10 -8.62 7.58 -12.47
CA CYS A 10 -9.31 8.87 -12.53
C CYS A 10 -10.83 8.73 -12.41
N ASP A 11 -11.40 7.59 -12.79
CA ASP A 11 -12.85 7.33 -12.80
C ASP A 11 -13.33 6.87 -11.42
N ILE A 12 -12.39 6.63 -10.48
CA ILE A 12 -12.70 6.30 -9.09
C ILE A 12 -13.00 7.59 -8.35
N GLU A 13 -14.27 7.99 -8.41
CA GLU A 13 -14.81 9.10 -7.64
C GLU A 13 -15.14 8.66 -6.20
N ASP A 14 -15.27 9.65 -5.32
CA ASP A 14 -15.78 9.46 -3.97
C ASP A 14 -17.31 9.34 -3.99
N TYR A 15 -17.80 8.10 -4.06
CA TYR A 15 -19.22 7.78 -3.95
C TYR A 15 -19.61 7.37 -2.52
N SER A 16 -18.71 7.52 -1.54
CA SER A 16 -19.00 7.15 -0.16
C SER A 16 -20.03 8.11 0.42
N THR A 17 -21.11 7.55 0.97
CA THR A 17 -22.09 8.34 1.73
C THR A 17 -21.55 8.78 3.10
N SER A 18 -20.39 8.23 3.52
CA SER A 18 -19.77 8.55 4.79
C SER A 18 -19.10 9.93 4.77
N THR A 19 -19.34 10.69 5.83
CA THR A 19 -18.70 12.00 6.03
C THR A 19 -17.18 11.87 6.14
N THR A 20 -16.68 10.81 6.81
CA THR A 20 -15.25 10.51 6.97
C THR A 20 -14.94 9.05 6.61
N ALA A 21 -13.75 8.81 6.06
CA ALA A 21 -13.19 7.47 5.86
C ALA A 21 -12.29 7.11 7.04
N SER A 22 -12.91 6.88 8.19
CA SER A 22 -12.22 6.36 9.37
C SER A 22 -12.53 4.88 9.57
N ILE A 23 -11.54 4.14 10.07
CA ILE A 23 -11.77 2.78 10.55
C ILE A 23 -12.51 2.84 11.89
N THR A 24 -13.60 2.09 12.00
CA THR A 24 -14.48 2.08 13.18
C THR A 24 -14.80 0.65 13.63
N ASN A 25 -15.28 0.49 14.87
CA ASN A 25 -15.75 -0.79 15.39
C ASN A 25 -14.71 -1.93 15.31
N VAL A 26 -13.43 -1.60 15.52
CA VAL A 26 -12.33 -2.56 15.45
C VAL A 26 -12.49 -3.66 16.49
N ARG A 27 -12.48 -4.91 16.04
CA ARG A 27 -12.64 -6.11 16.86
C ARG A 27 -11.63 -7.17 16.46
N HIS A 28 -10.92 -7.70 17.44
CA HIS A 28 -10.14 -8.92 17.24
C HIS A 28 -11.09 -10.12 17.14
N LEU A 29 -11.02 -10.86 16.03
CA LEU A 29 -11.85 -12.04 15.83
C LEU A 29 -11.12 -13.32 16.23
N SER A 30 -9.93 -13.54 15.68
CA SER A 30 -9.11 -14.72 15.93
C SER A 30 -7.67 -14.48 15.46
N SER A 31 -6.80 -15.44 15.70
CA SER A 31 -5.43 -15.47 15.18
C SER A 31 -4.96 -16.90 14.99
N TYR A 32 -3.82 -17.08 14.33
CA TYR A 32 -3.14 -18.37 14.22
C TYR A 32 -1.65 -18.22 13.93
N ASN A 33 -0.85 -19.24 14.24
CA ASN A 33 0.53 -19.36 13.73
C ASN A 33 0.62 -20.47 12.71
N TRP A 34 1.45 -20.30 11.69
CA TRP A 34 1.95 -21.44 10.92
C TRP A 34 3.03 -22.18 11.71
N ILE A 35 2.97 -23.51 11.68
CA ILE A 35 3.90 -24.41 12.36
C ILE A 35 4.76 -25.12 11.32
N GLU A 36 6.08 -25.15 11.53
CA GLU A 36 7.02 -25.84 10.64
C GLU A 36 6.81 -27.36 10.73
N ARG A 37 6.03 -27.90 9.80
CA ARG A 37 5.71 -29.32 9.68
C ARG A 37 5.59 -29.72 8.20
N PRO A 38 5.83 -31.00 7.85
CA PRO A 38 5.59 -31.52 6.50
C PRO A 38 4.14 -31.40 6.04
N THR A 39 3.19 -31.47 6.98
CA THR A 39 1.76 -31.27 6.72
C THR A 39 1.38 -29.83 7.08
N ALA A 40 0.58 -29.18 6.23
CA ALA A 40 0.06 -27.84 6.50
C ALA A 40 -0.63 -27.81 7.87
N THR A 41 -0.03 -27.11 8.83
CA THR A 41 -0.44 -27.11 10.24
C THR A 41 -0.48 -25.69 10.79
N ILE A 42 -1.60 -25.32 11.42
CA ILE A 42 -1.73 -24.05 12.14
C ILE A 42 -2.02 -24.28 13.62
N ALA A 43 -1.48 -23.42 14.47
CA ALA A 43 -1.86 -23.32 15.88
C ALA A 43 -2.89 -22.21 16.09
N VAL A 44 -4.00 -22.50 16.77
CA VAL A 44 -5.08 -21.54 17.05
C VAL A 44 -5.32 -21.46 18.57
N PRO A 45 -5.41 -20.26 19.17
CA PRO A 45 -5.26 -18.94 18.55
C PRO A 45 -3.81 -18.61 18.15
N GLY A 46 -2.86 -19.47 18.49
CA GLY A 46 -1.45 -19.14 18.35
C GLY A 46 -1.03 -18.00 19.29
N SER A 47 0.16 -17.44 19.10
CA SER A 47 0.62 -16.21 19.76
C SER A 47 1.73 -15.59 18.90
N PRO A 48 1.74 -14.25 18.72
CA PRO A 48 2.90 -13.57 18.15
C PRO A 48 4.11 -13.74 19.08
N PRO A 49 5.35 -13.59 18.59
CA PRO A 49 6.52 -13.71 19.43
C PRO A 49 6.63 -12.50 20.40
N LEU A 50 7.17 -12.75 21.59
CA LEU A 50 7.32 -11.74 22.63
C LEU A 50 8.51 -10.83 22.33
N TRP A 51 8.30 -9.52 22.32
CA TRP A 51 9.37 -8.53 22.25
C TRP A 51 10.35 -8.69 23.41
N SER A 52 11.62 -8.89 23.08
CA SER A 52 12.70 -9.16 24.03
C SER A 52 14.02 -8.56 23.56
N ALA A 53 14.04 -7.23 23.37
CA ALA A 53 15.24 -6.54 22.90
C ALA A 53 16.44 -6.70 23.85
N PRO A 54 17.64 -7.00 23.33
CA PRO A 54 18.89 -6.91 24.08
C PRO A 54 19.09 -5.51 24.68
N LYS A 55 19.66 -5.46 25.89
CA LYS A 55 19.94 -4.19 26.61
C LYS A 55 21.11 -3.41 26.04
N THR A 56 21.86 -4.00 25.11
CA THR A 56 23.07 -3.42 24.52
C THR A 56 23.02 -3.56 23.00
N SER A 57 23.72 -2.67 22.31
CA SER A 57 23.91 -2.76 20.86
C SER A 57 24.44 -4.15 20.47
N LYS A 58 23.88 -4.70 19.39
CA LYS A 58 24.23 -6.04 18.89
C LYS A 58 24.51 -6.00 17.40
N GLN A 59 25.56 -6.70 16.99
CA GLN A 59 25.89 -6.94 15.59
C GLN A 59 25.15 -8.19 15.13
N LEU A 60 24.35 -8.06 14.07
CA LEU A 60 23.65 -9.17 13.45
C LEU A 60 24.33 -9.61 12.16
N GLN A 61 24.08 -10.86 11.80
CA GLN A 61 24.40 -11.39 10.49
C GLN A 61 23.36 -10.92 9.47
N LYS A 62 23.77 -10.85 8.21
CA LYS A 62 22.88 -10.53 7.09
C LYS A 62 21.80 -11.60 6.96
N ASP A 63 20.64 -11.19 6.48
CA ASP A 63 19.59 -12.14 6.12
C ASP A 63 20.10 -13.08 5.01
N SER A 64 19.82 -14.36 5.16
CA SER A 64 20.17 -15.41 4.21
C SER A 64 19.20 -16.58 4.35
N GLY A 65 19.06 -17.38 3.29
CA GLY A 65 18.17 -18.54 3.29
C GLY A 65 16.79 -18.25 2.68
N LEU A 66 15.84 -19.14 2.95
CA LEU A 66 14.49 -19.11 2.40
C LEU A 66 13.55 -18.31 3.29
N TYR A 67 12.88 -17.31 2.71
CA TYR A 67 11.83 -16.52 3.35
C TYR A 67 10.53 -16.62 2.55
N TYR A 68 9.40 -16.48 3.23
CA TYR A 68 8.11 -16.45 2.56
C TYR A 68 7.85 -15.04 2.02
N ILE A 69 7.17 -14.95 0.88
CA ILE A 69 6.55 -13.70 0.40
C ILE A 69 5.06 -13.75 0.77
N ASN A 70 4.44 -14.91 0.55
CA ASN A 70 3.08 -15.24 0.96
C ASN A 70 3.07 -16.61 1.65
N GLN A 71 3.21 -16.62 2.99
CA GLN A 71 3.33 -17.87 3.75
C GLN A 71 2.08 -18.76 3.64
N ASN A 72 0.90 -18.15 3.58
CA ASN A 72 -0.36 -18.90 3.49
C ASN A 72 -0.46 -19.67 2.17
N GLU A 73 -0.08 -19.04 1.06
CA GLU A 73 -0.09 -19.67 -0.26
C GLU A 73 1.07 -20.66 -0.42
N ALA A 74 2.26 -20.35 0.10
CA ALA A 74 3.40 -21.25 0.05
C ALA A 74 3.15 -22.57 0.82
N ARG A 75 2.50 -22.49 2.00
CA ARG A 75 2.22 -23.68 2.81
C ARG A 75 0.93 -24.39 2.43
N TYR A 76 -0.03 -23.68 1.84
CA TYR A 76 -1.33 -24.25 1.51
C TYR A 76 -1.95 -23.63 0.25
N PRO A 77 -1.35 -23.90 -0.94
CA PRO A 77 -1.70 -23.25 -2.20
C PRO A 77 -3.12 -23.60 -2.70
N GLU A 78 -3.66 -24.75 -2.29
CA GLU A 78 -5.01 -25.20 -2.65
C GLU A 78 -6.09 -24.27 -2.07
N SER A 79 -5.87 -23.69 -0.89
CA SER A 79 -6.80 -22.71 -0.31
C SER A 79 -6.12 -21.76 0.69
N PRO A 80 -5.42 -20.71 0.22
CA PRO A 80 -4.65 -19.81 1.09
C PRO A 80 -5.50 -19.01 2.10
N LEU A 81 -6.82 -18.95 1.90
CA LEU A 81 -7.78 -18.33 2.81
C LEU A 81 -8.40 -19.30 3.83
N GLU A 82 -8.33 -20.63 3.62
CA GLU A 82 -8.89 -21.60 4.56
C GLU A 82 -8.39 -21.41 6.01
N PRO A 83 -7.08 -21.18 6.29
CA PRO A 83 -6.60 -20.96 7.65
C PRO A 83 -7.33 -19.84 8.40
N LEU A 84 -7.68 -18.75 7.69
CA LEU A 84 -8.43 -17.63 8.25
C LEU A 84 -9.78 -18.09 8.79
N PHE A 85 -10.58 -18.75 7.95
CA PHE A 85 -11.92 -19.21 8.30
C PHE A 85 -11.89 -20.32 9.35
N ARG A 86 -10.94 -21.25 9.25
CA ARG A 86 -10.78 -22.34 10.21
C ARG A 86 -10.43 -21.80 11.59
N ALA A 87 -9.50 -20.84 11.69
CA ALA A 87 -9.19 -20.18 12.96
C ALA A 87 -10.39 -19.38 13.48
N LEU A 88 -11.07 -18.63 12.62
CA LEU A 88 -12.25 -17.84 12.97
C LEU A 88 -13.37 -18.70 13.58
N TYR A 89 -13.76 -19.77 12.92
CA TYR A 89 -14.88 -20.61 13.40
C TYR A 89 -14.50 -21.55 14.54
N LEU A 90 -13.21 -21.82 14.77
CA LEU A 90 -12.77 -22.49 15.99
C LEU A 90 -12.91 -21.56 17.20
N THR A 91 -12.44 -20.32 17.08
CA THR A 91 -12.50 -19.31 18.16
C THR A 91 -13.90 -18.76 18.36
N GLN A 92 -14.67 -18.57 17.27
CA GLN A 92 -16.01 -18.00 17.27
C GLN A 92 -16.98 -18.85 16.44
N PRO A 93 -17.45 -20.00 16.94
CA PRO A 93 -18.33 -20.90 16.20
C PRO A 93 -19.67 -20.27 15.76
N ALA A 94 -20.10 -19.22 16.45
CA ALA A 94 -21.34 -18.50 16.21
C ALA A 94 -21.16 -17.24 15.35
N PHE A 95 -19.95 -16.94 14.86
CA PHE A 95 -19.72 -15.78 14.01
C PHE A 95 -20.58 -15.85 12.75
N ASP A 96 -21.28 -14.75 12.43
CA ASP A 96 -22.07 -14.62 11.21
C ASP A 96 -21.27 -13.82 10.18
N ILE A 97 -20.88 -14.49 9.10
CA ILE A 97 -20.06 -13.89 8.02
C ILE A 97 -20.92 -13.17 6.98
N ARG A 98 -22.23 -13.43 6.92
CA ARG A 98 -23.14 -12.87 5.91
C ARG A 98 -23.20 -11.33 5.88
N PRO A 99 -23.16 -10.60 7.02
CA PRO A 99 -23.11 -9.14 6.99
C PRO A 99 -21.75 -8.57 6.57
N VAL A 100 -20.70 -9.38 6.42
CA VAL A 100 -19.38 -8.90 6.00
C VAL A 100 -19.38 -8.66 4.50
N ASP A 101 -18.99 -7.46 4.07
CA ASP A 101 -18.88 -7.11 2.66
C ASP A 101 -17.60 -7.67 2.04
N VAL A 102 -16.47 -7.60 2.76
CA VAL A 102 -15.16 -7.99 2.21
C VAL A 102 -14.31 -8.75 3.22
N VAL A 103 -13.77 -9.90 2.81
CA VAL A 103 -12.71 -10.62 3.52
C VAL A 103 -11.43 -10.48 2.72
N THR A 104 -10.35 -9.98 3.32
CA THR A 104 -9.11 -9.68 2.59
C THR A 104 -7.87 -9.74 3.47
N ASP A 105 -6.71 -9.64 2.83
CA ASP A 105 -5.41 -9.45 3.47
C ASP A 105 -5.03 -7.97 3.52
N ARG A 106 -4.27 -7.56 4.55
CA ARG A 106 -3.68 -6.22 4.67
C ARG A 106 -2.95 -5.79 3.40
N ASN A 107 -2.19 -6.70 2.80
CA ASN A 107 -1.42 -6.44 1.58
C ASN A 107 -2.31 -5.96 0.42
N ASN A 108 -3.46 -6.61 0.17
CA ASN A 108 -4.38 -6.22 -0.90
C ASN A 108 -4.91 -4.79 -0.70
N ILE A 109 -5.24 -4.41 0.53
CA ILE A 109 -5.70 -3.04 0.84
C ILE A 109 -4.57 -2.03 0.57
N ARG A 110 -3.34 -2.34 0.98
CA ARG A 110 -2.16 -1.49 0.69
C ARG A 110 -1.93 -1.34 -0.81
N LYS A 111 -1.98 -2.43 -1.58
CA LYS A 111 -1.86 -2.43 -3.06
C LYS A 111 -2.90 -1.54 -3.73
N LEU A 112 -4.16 -1.68 -3.33
CA LEU A 112 -5.26 -0.86 -3.87
C LEU A 112 -5.13 0.62 -3.48
N LEU A 113 -4.69 0.91 -2.25
CA LEU A 113 -4.44 2.29 -1.82
C LEU A 113 -3.26 2.93 -2.58
N ALA A 114 -2.17 2.19 -2.77
CA ALA A 114 -1.04 2.65 -3.57
C ALA A 114 -1.42 2.84 -5.05
N PHE A 115 -2.35 2.02 -5.56
CA PHE A 115 -2.90 2.23 -6.89
C PHE A 115 -3.68 3.55 -6.96
N ILE A 116 -4.39 3.95 -5.91
CA ILE A 116 -5.13 5.23 -5.87
C ILE A 116 -4.19 6.42 -5.79
N ASN A 117 -3.19 6.32 -4.92
CA ASN A 117 -2.16 7.32 -4.72
C ASN A 117 -0.79 6.66 -4.54
N SER A 118 0.03 6.73 -5.59
CA SER A 118 1.37 6.12 -5.60
C SER A 118 2.32 6.75 -4.60
N ASP A 119 2.07 7.99 -4.16
CA ASP A 119 2.92 8.67 -3.17
C ASP A 119 2.75 8.07 -1.76
N LEU A 120 1.72 7.23 -1.54
CA LEU A 120 1.51 6.48 -0.29
C LEU A 120 2.26 5.15 -0.25
N ALA A 121 2.98 4.80 -1.32
CA ALA A 121 3.88 3.66 -1.37
C ALA A 121 5.34 4.13 -1.46
N PRO A 122 6.27 3.44 -0.78
CA PRO A 122 7.70 3.68 -0.99
C PRO A 122 8.10 3.18 -2.39
N GLY A 123 8.33 4.11 -3.32
CA GLY A 123 8.83 3.80 -4.66
C GLY A 123 7.76 3.67 -5.74
N ASP A 124 8.11 3.03 -6.85
CA ASP A 124 7.16 2.76 -7.93
C ASP A 124 6.30 1.55 -7.56
N LEU A 125 4.98 1.66 -7.74
CA LEU A 125 4.08 0.54 -7.47
C LEU A 125 4.35 -0.61 -8.44
N GLU A 126 4.75 -1.76 -7.90
CA GLU A 126 4.98 -2.97 -8.66
C GLU A 126 3.66 -3.55 -9.21
N PRO A 127 3.71 -4.27 -10.35
CA PRO A 127 2.57 -5.04 -10.83
C PRO A 127 2.06 -6.00 -9.76
N PHE A 128 0.74 -6.13 -9.64
CA PHE A 128 0.14 -7.05 -8.68
C PHE A 128 -1.12 -7.71 -9.21
N THR A 129 -1.44 -8.86 -8.65
CA THR A 129 -2.65 -9.62 -8.95
C THR A 129 -3.43 -9.90 -7.67
N ILE A 130 -4.76 -9.73 -7.73
CA ILE A 130 -5.69 -10.09 -6.66
C ILE A 130 -6.77 -10.97 -7.28
N ALA A 131 -6.93 -12.18 -6.76
CA ALA A 131 -8.06 -13.03 -7.10
C ALA A 131 -9.26 -12.60 -6.25
N VAL A 132 -10.43 -12.48 -6.87
CA VAL A 132 -11.68 -12.06 -6.22
C VAL A 132 -12.78 -13.09 -6.47
N GLU A 133 -13.46 -13.51 -5.42
CA GLU A 133 -14.64 -14.39 -5.48
C GLU A 133 -15.78 -13.81 -4.65
N THR A 134 -16.99 -13.74 -5.19
CA THR A 134 -18.17 -13.22 -4.48
C THR A 134 -19.13 -14.34 -4.11
N ILE A 135 -19.48 -14.41 -2.82
CA ILE A 135 -20.39 -15.38 -2.23
C ILE A 135 -21.56 -14.61 -1.62
N GLY A 136 -22.72 -14.66 -2.27
CA GLY A 136 -23.85 -13.78 -1.90
C GLY A 136 -23.45 -12.31 -2.05
N THR A 137 -23.42 -11.58 -0.92
CA THR A 137 -22.97 -10.18 -0.85
C THR A 137 -21.50 -10.02 -0.49
N THR A 138 -20.87 -11.03 0.12
CA THR A 138 -19.47 -10.98 0.56
C THR A 138 -18.50 -11.21 -0.59
N ALA A 139 -17.44 -10.43 -0.67
CA ALA A 139 -16.33 -10.62 -1.60
C ALA A 139 -15.06 -11.07 -0.86
N LEU A 140 -14.46 -12.16 -1.33
CA LEU A 140 -13.17 -12.68 -0.86
C LEU A 140 -12.06 -12.15 -1.77
N PHE A 141 -11.13 -11.41 -1.21
CA PHE A 141 -9.96 -10.87 -1.91
C PHE A 141 -8.74 -11.65 -1.47
N ARG A 142 -8.24 -12.51 -2.36
CA ARG A 142 -7.07 -13.34 -2.12
C ARG A 142 -5.88 -12.75 -2.87
N ARG A 143 -4.79 -12.57 -2.14
CA ARG A 143 -3.48 -12.26 -2.70
C ARG A 143 -3.05 -13.36 -3.69
N ASP A 144 -2.54 -12.99 -4.86
CA ASP A 144 -2.08 -13.91 -5.92
C ASP A 144 -0.69 -13.42 -6.38
N GLU A 145 0.36 -13.97 -5.76
CA GLU A 145 1.75 -13.55 -5.99
C GLU A 145 2.41 -14.29 -7.13
N THR A 146 3.31 -13.61 -7.84
CA THR A 146 4.14 -14.26 -8.86
C THR A 146 5.18 -15.21 -8.25
N ALA A 147 5.59 -14.93 -7.01
CA ALA A 147 6.46 -15.78 -6.22
C ALA A 147 5.99 -15.79 -4.76
N VAL A 148 5.86 -16.99 -4.18
CA VAL A 148 5.37 -17.18 -2.80
C VAL A 148 6.51 -17.28 -1.78
N THR A 149 7.74 -17.48 -2.25
CA THR A 149 8.97 -17.57 -1.45
C THR A 149 10.12 -16.88 -2.16
N ARG A 150 11.15 -16.50 -1.40
CA ARG A 150 12.41 -15.99 -1.91
C ARG A 150 13.58 -16.64 -1.19
N PHE A 151 14.63 -16.94 -1.94
CA PHE A 151 15.90 -17.39 -1.39
C PHE A 151 16.92 -16.26 -1.49
N ILE A 152 17.53 -15.89 -0.36
CA ILE A 152 18.60 -14.89 -0.28
C ILE A 152 19.93 -15.64 -0.23
N ALA A 153 20.74 -15.53 -1.27
CA ALA A 153 22.02 -16.21 -1.36
C ALA A 153 23.03 -15.66 -0.33
N PRO A 154 24.02 -16.44 0.15
CA PRO A 154 24.97 -15.97 1.16
C PRO A 154 25.80 -14.74 0.77
N ASN A 155 25.98 -14.50 -0.53
CA ASN A 155 26.67 -13.35 -1.11
C ASN A 155 25.73 -12.21 -1.49
N GLU A 156 24.42 -12.44 -1.54
CA GLU A 156 23.39 -11.43 -1.80
C GLU A 156 23.12 -10.65 -0.52
N PHE A 157 23.01 -9.33 -0.62
CA PHE A 157 22.62 -8.49 0.51
C PHE A 157 21.20 -7.96 0.31
N ARG A 158 20.33 -8.22 1.27
CA ARG A 158 18.94 -7.72 1.27
C ARG A 158 18.60 -6.91 2.51
N GLY A 159 19.24 -7.21 3.63
CA GLY A 159 18.95 -6.56 4.89
C GLY A 159 19.40 -7.40 6.08
N PHE A 160 18.83 -7.03 7.22
CA PHE A 160 19.05 -7.67 8.52
C PHE A 160 17.74 -7.90 9.27
N GLY A 161 16.59 -7.69 8.62
CA GLY A 161 15.29 -7.57 9.27
C GLY A 161 14.79 -8.90 9.82
N HIS A 162 14.94 -9.99 9.06
CA HIS A 162 14.57 -11.31 9.55
C HIS A 162 15.45 -11.77 10.71
N LYS A 163 16.77 -11.59 10.59
CA LYS A 163 17.70 -11.90 11.68
C LYS A 163 17.49 -11.01 12.90
N PHE A 164 17.02 -9.78 12.68
CA PHE A 164 16.61 -8.89 13.76
C PHE A 164 15.37 -9.41 14.48
N GLU A 165 14.31 -9.79 13.77
CA GLU A 165 13.11 -10.39 14.39
C GLU A 165 13.44 -11.64 15.19
N GLU A 166 14.25 -12.55 14.63
CA GLU A 166 14.70 -13.79 15.31
C GLU A 166 15.42 -13.51 16.63
N GLU A 167 16.22 -12.45 16.68
CA GLU A 167 17.08 -12.13 17.83
C GLU A 167 16.39 -11.23 18.86
N TYR A 168 15.48 -10.36 18.43
CA TYR A 168 14.81 -9.36 19.27
C TYR A 168 13.43 -9.81 19.74
N THR A 169 12.99 -11.01 19.36
CA THR A 169 11.73 -11.60 19.81
C THR A 169 11.89 -13.05 20.28
N VAL A 170 10.97 -13.53 21.11
CA VAL A 170 10.95 -14.91 21.62
C VAL A 170 9.65 -15.58 21.21
N LYS A 171 9.74 -16.63 20.39
CA LYS A 171 8.58 -17.43 19.98
C LYS A 171 7.82 -17.95 21.20
N GLN A 172 6.50 -17.82 21.16
CA GLN A 172 5.59 -18.27 22.24
C GLN A 172 4.86 -19.57 21.88
N VAL A 173 4.99 -20.00 20.63
CA VAL A 173 4.43 -21.23 20.06
C VAL A 173 5.59 -22.00 19.44
N ASN A 174 5.68 -23.29 19.72
CA ASN A 174 6.78 -24.11 19.24
C ASN A 174 6.74 -24.23 17.72
N ASP A 175 7.92 -24.23 17.09
CA ASP A 175 8.07 -24.34 15.63
C ASP A 175 7.30 -23.29 14.81
N SER A 176 6.90 -22.16 15.42
CA SER A 176 6.18 -21.09 14.73
C SER A 176 7.04 -20.42 13.66
N THR A 177 6.45 -20.13 12.49
CA THR A 177 7.11 -19.43 11.38
C THR A 177 6.43 -18.14 10.93
N GLY A 178 5.31 -17.77 11.53
CA GLY A 178 4.60 -16.51 11.25
C GLY A 178 3.27 -16.47 11.99
N HIS A 179 2.90 -15.32 12.55
CA HIS A 179 1.67 -15.14 13.32
C HIS A 179 0.70 -14.23 12.56
N HIS A 180 -0.50 -14.73 12.30
CA HIS A 180 -1.53 -14.03 11.54
C HIS A 180 -2.70 -13.69 12.46
N ARG A 181 -3.10 -12.43 12.46
CA ARG A 181 -4.27 -11.92 13.18
C ARG A 181 -5.40 -11.65 12.23
N ILE A 182 -6.63 -11.80 12.72
CA ILE A 182 -7.87 -11.61 11.97
C ILE A 182 -8.70 -10.62 12.77
N ILE A 183 -8.93 -9.46 12.17
CA ILE A 183 -9.72 -8.37 12.77
C ILE A 183 -10.93 -8.06 11.90
N ALA A 184 -11.98 -7.51 12.51
CA ALA A 184 -13.10 -6.92 11.80
C ALA A 184 -13.20 -5.43 12.12
N TYR A 185 -13.60 -4.64 11.14
CA TYR A 185 -13.88 -3.22 11.32
C TYR A 185 -14.74 -2.69 10.18
N GLY A 186 -15.40 -1.55 10.41
CA GLY A 186 -16.08 -0.79 9.37
C GLY A 186 -15.13 0.23 8.73
N LEU A 187 -15.19 0.39 7.41
CA LEU A 187 -14.53 1.46 6.66
C LEU A 187 -15.54 2.06 5.68
N CYS A 188 -15.88 3.35 5.87
CA CYS A 188 -16.99 3.97 5.15
C CYS A 188 -18.29 3.16 5.34
N ASP A 189 -18.89 2.70 4.24
CA ASP A 189 -20.10 1.88 4.19
C ASP A 189 -19.78 0.38 4.00
N LEU A 190 -18.54 -0.05 4.25
CA LEU A 190 -18.10 -1.44 4.11
C LEU A 190 -17.79 -2.05 5.47
N ASP A 191 -18.28 -3.26 5.72
CA ASP A 191 -17.86 -4.14 6.81
C ASP A 191 -16.76 -5.10 6.32
N LEU A 192 -15.56 -5.00 6.91
CA LEU A 192 -14.39 -5.77 6.51
C LEU A 192 -13.96 -6.79 7.56
N VAL A 193 -13.48 -7.94 7.10
CA VAL A 193 -12.62 -8.86 7.85
C VAL A 193 -11.24 -8.84 7.20
N VAL A 194 -10.22 -8.48 7.98
CA VAL A 194 -8.86 -8.30 7.50
C VAL A 194 -7.89 -9.21 8.23
N ARG A 195 -7.11 -9.97 7.47
CA ARG A 195 -5.97 -10.75 7.97
C ARG A 195 -4.66 -9.99 7.78
N TYR A 196 -3.78 -10.05 8.77
CA TYR A 196 -2.44 -9.48 8.69
C TYR A 196 -1.43 -10.28 9.51
N GLU A 197 -0.17 -10.30 9.10
CA GLU A 197 0.93 -10.82 9.91
C GLU A 197 1.33 -9.79 10.98
N ALA A 198 1.63 -10.26 12.19
CA ALA A 198 2.12 -9.44 13.28
C ALA A 198 3.50 -9.90 13.75
N ASP A 199 4.45 -8.97 13.76
CA ASP A 199 5.87 -9.26 14.04
C ASP A 199 6.14 -9.58 15.51
N GLY A 200 5.28 -9.11 16.42
CA GLY A 200 5.42 -9.43 17.83
C GLY A 200 4.38 -8.77 18.73
N TYR A 201 4.64 -8.83 20.04
CA TYR A 201 3.91 -8.06 21.03
C TYR A 201 4.77 -7.68 22.24
N VAL A 202 4.39 -6.61 22.93
CA VAL A 202 5.02 -6.18 24.18
C VAL A 202 4.24 -6.74 25.37
N ALA A 203 4.94 -7.36 26.33
CA ALA A 203 4.29 -7.79 27.57
C ALA A 203 3.77 -6.58 28.35
N THR A 204 2.46 -6.52 28.58
CA THR A 204 1.86 -5.60 29.55
C THR A 204 1.77 -6.28 30.91
N ASP A 205 1.62 -5.52 31.99
CA ASP A 205 1.46 -6.10 33.33
C ASP A 205 0.21 -7.00 33.45
N LYS A 206 -0.75 -6.89 32.52
CA LYS A 206 -1.91 -7.79 32.39
C LYS A 206 -1.56 -9.16 31.76
N ILE A 207 -0.44 -9.25 31.03
CA ILE A 207 0.04 -10.46 30.32
C ILE A 207 1.11 -11.20 31.14
N LYS A 208 1.63 -10.58 32.22
CA LYS A 208 2.23 -11.30 33.34
C LYS A 208 1.09 -12.06 34.04
N GLY A 209 0.75 -13.24 33.52
CA GLY A 209 -0.26 -14.08 34.13
C GLY A 209 0.03 -14.32 35.62
N PRO A 210 -1.00 -14.59 36.44
CA PRO A 210 -0.76 -15.21 37.74
C PRO A 210 0.11 -16.45 37.48
N LYS A 211 1.10 -16.71 38.36
CA LYS A 211 1.81 -18.00 38.41
C LYS A 211 0.78 -19.09 38.15
N ASP A 212 1.00 -19.95 37.15
CA ASP A 212 0.12 -21.05 36.80
C ASP A 212 -0.46 -21.68 38.07
N ASP A 213 -1.74 -21.45 38.35
CA ASP A 213 -2.40 -22.09 39.47
C ASP A 213 -2.54 -23.57 39.08
N PRO A 214 -1.82 -24.50 39.72
CA PRO A 214 -1.73 -25.90 39.29
C PRO A 214 -3.11 -26.59 39.21
N LEU A 215 -4.11 -26.01 39.86
CA LEU A 215 -5.50 -26.47 39.88
C LEU A 215 -6.24 -26.22 38.56
N LEU A 216 -5.96 -25.14 37.83
CA LEU A 216 -6.61 -24.84 36.54
C LEU A 216 -6.09 -25.73 35.41
N ALA A 217 -4.80 -26.09 35.44
CA ALA A 217 -4.23 -27.07 34.52
C ALA A 217 -4.82 -28.48 34.73
N SER A 218 -5.12 -28.84 35.99
CA SER A 218 -5.73 -30.12 36.35
C SER A 218 -7.22 -30.20 35.98
N LEU A 219 -7.94 -29.08 35.98
CA LEU A 219 -9.36 -29.02 35.57
C LEU A 219 -9.57 -29.09 34.05
N ARG A 220 -8.60 -28.61 33.25
CA ARG A 220 -8.64 -28.78 31.78
C ARG A 220 -8.54 -30.25 31.35
N GLY A 221 -7.92 -31.10 32.17
CA GLY A 221 -7.84 -32.55 31.93
C GLY A 221 -9.12 -33.33 32.30
N LEU A 222 -10.13 -32.69 32.90
CA LEU A 222 -11.34 -33.36 33.42
C LEU A 222 -12.62 -33.03 32.64
N SER A 223 -12.51 -32.39 31.47
CA SER A 223 -13.68 -32.10 30.62
C SER A 223 -14.23 -33.39 29.99
N LEU A 224 -15.33 -33.91 30.55
CA LEU A 224 -16.11 -35.01 29.99
C LEU A 224 -17.02 -34.46 28.89
N SER A 225 -16.69 -34.75 27.62
CA SER A 225 -17.56 -34.45 26.48
C SER A 225 -18.87 -35.27 26.56
N PRO A 226 -20.04 -34.69 26.26
CA PRO A 226 -21.24 -35.50 26.05
C PRO A 226 -21.08 -36.29 24.74
N ALA A 227 -21.23 -37.61 24.83
CA ALA A 227 -21.30 -38.47 23.66
C ALA A 227 -22.61 -38.23 22.89
N THR A 228 -22.57 -37.41 21.84
CA THR A 228 -23.61 -37.37 20.82
C THR A 228 -23.10 -38.07 19.55
N SER A 229 -23.52 -39.33 19.44
CA SER A 229 -23.80 -40.10 18.22
C SER A 229 -23.22 -39.55 16.90
N ALA A 230 -22.18 -40.23 16.42
CA ALA A 230 -21.67 -40.12 15.06
C ALA A 230 -22.76 -40.47 14.04
N LEU A 231 -23.28 -39.46 13.33
CA LEU A 231 -23.79 -39.65 11.98
C LEU A 231 -22.60 -39.49 11.04
N SER A 232 -22.16 -40.62 10.49
CA SER A 232 -21.12 -40.69 9.46
C SER A 232 -21.64 -40.09 8.15
N VAL A 233 -21.39 -38.79 7.97
CA VAL A 233 -21.28 -38.19 6.65
C VAL A 233 -19.81 -37.94 6.48
N ASN A 234 -19.11 -38.71 5.64
CA ASN A 234 -17.70 -38.50 5.35
C ASN A 234 -17.52 -37.08 4.78
N PRO A 235 -17.01 -36.09 5.54
CA PRO A 235 -16.69 -34.80 4.96
C PRO A 235 -15.31 -34.98 4.33
N VAL A 236 -15.10 -34.48 3.12
CA VAL A 236 -13.75 -34.42 2.54
C VAL A 236 -12.84 -33.74 3.57
N GLN A 237 -11.94 -34.50 4.17
CA GLN A 237 -11.13 -34.07 5.29
C GLN A 237 -10.12 -33.06 4.75
N SER A 238 -10.26 -31.79 5.14
CA SER A 238 -9.27 -30.77 4.81
C SER A 238 -7.88 -31.25 5.23
N LYS A 239 -6.89 -31.04 4.36
CA LYS A 239 -5.48 -31.39 4.62
C LYS A 239 -4.85 -30.45 5.66
N LEU A 240 -5.50 -29.34 5.98
CA LEU A 240 -5.05 -28.40 7.00
C LEU A 240 -5.31 -28.94 8.40
N VAL A 241 -4.23 -29.21 9.12
CA VAL A 241 -4.23 -29.64 10.52
C VAL A 241 -4.28 -28.42 11.44
N ILE A 242 -5.06 -28.53 12.51
CA ILE A 242 -5.17 -27.49 13.54
C ILE A 242 -4.72 -28.06 14.87
N THR A 243 -3.86 -27.32 15.56
CA THR A 243 -3.51 -27.55 16.96
C THR A 243 -4.05 -26.42 17.83
N GLU A 244 -4.54 -26.73 19.01
CA GLU A 244 -4.96 -25.73 20.00
C GLU A 244 -3.77 -25.36 20.88
N GLU A 245 -3.02 -24.34 20.47
CA GLU A 245 -1.79 -23.87 21.15
C GLU A 245 -1.71 -22.33 21.09
N GLY A 246 -1.04 -21.74 22.07
CA GLY A 246 -0.82 -20.29 22.18
C GLY A 246 -1.84 -19.58 23.07
N ARG A 247 -1.91 -18.25 22.94
CA ARG A 247 -2.78 -17.39 23.73
C ARG A 247 -3.20 -16.15 22.95
N VAL A 248 -4.42 -15.68 23.22
CA VAL A 248 -4.89 -14.42 22.68
C VAL A 248 -4.09 -13.28 23.28
N VAL A 249 -3.47 -12.48 22.40
CA VAL A 249 -2.72 -11.28 22.77
C VAL A 249 -3.57 -10.02 22.52
N PRO A 250 -3.66 -9.09 23.49
CA PRO A 250 -4.45 -7.86 23.36
C PRO A 250 -4.00 -6.98 22.18
N PRO A 251 -4.91 -6.40 21.40
CA PRO A 251 -4.58 -5.55 20.24
C PRO A 251 -3.61 -4.42 20.56
N GLU A 252 -3.74 -3.77 21.71
CA GLU A 252 -2.91 -2.63 22.15
C GLU A 252 -1.43 -2.99 22.41
N SER A 253 -1.12 -4.28 22.47
CA SER A 253 0.24 -4.78 22.71
C SER A 253 0.95 -5.25 21.44
N ILE A 254 0.22 -5.38 20.33
CA ILE A 254 0.76 -5.83 19.05
C ILE A 254 1.71 -4.77 18.51
N LEU A 255 2.85 -5.23 18.00
CA LEU A 255 3.87 -4.36 17.42
C LEU A 255 4.21 -4.76 15.99
N GLU A 256 4.62 -3.76 15.24
CA GLU A 256 5.28 -3.87 13.94
C GLU A 256 6.76 -3.50 14.10
N ILE A 257 7.65 -4.20 13.41
CA ILE A 257 9.09 -3.96 13.41
C ILE A 257 9.49 -3.45 12.03
N LYS A 258 10.41 -2.48 11.98
CA LYS A 258 11.07 -2.05 10.75
C LYS A 258 12.56 -1.80 11.00
N THR A 259 13.39 -2.38 10.16
CA THR A 259 14.84 -2.19 10.17
C THR A 259 15.28 -1.20 9.10
N ARG A 260 16.24 -0.32 9.40
CA ARG A 260 16.83 0.59 8.40
C ARG A 260 18.30 0.85 8.72
N ALA A 261 19.12 1.15 7.70
CA ALA A 261 20.40 1.78 7.97
C ALA A 261 20.22 3.15 8.62
N THR A 262 21.16 3.52 9.50
CA THR A 262 21.19 4.83 10.16
C THR A 262 21.25 5.99 9.15
N SER A 263 21.78 5.76 7.95
CA SER A 263 21.79 6.73 6.84
C SER A 263 20.40 7.02 6.26
N ARG A 264 19.40 6.15 6.51
CA ARG A 264 18.06 6.21 5.90
C ARG A 264 16.98 6.23 6.98
N TYR A 265 16.66 7.44 7.43
CA TYR A 265 15.55 7.65 8.37
C TYR A 265 14.22 7.15 7.78
N LEU A 266 13.41 6.46 8.59
CA LEU A 266 12.08 5.98 8.20
C LEU A 266 10.99 6.95 8.71
N PRO A 267 10.43 7.81 7.86
CA PRO A 267 9.32 8.67 8.25
C PRO A 267 8.04 7.84 8.45
N ILE A 268 7.26 8.15 9.48
CA ILE A 268 6.03 7.42 9.81
C ILE A 268 5.05 7.32 8.62
N PRO A 269 4.84 8.36 7.78
CA PRO A 269 4.00 8.25 6.59
C PRO A 269 4.33 7.09 5.64
N GLU A 270 5.59 6.62 5.56
CA GLU A 270 5.96 5.48 4.71
C GLU A 270 5.40 4.14 5.20
N VAL A 271 5.08 4.04 6.50
CA VAL A 271 4.52 2.84 7.12
C VAL A 271 3.10 3.03 7.65
N ALA A 272 2.59 4.27 7.63
CA ALA A 272 1.31 4.63 8.22
C ALA A 272 0.14 3.85 7.60
N ALA A 273 0.13 3.66 6.28
CA ALA A 273 -0.90 2.85 5.62
C ALA A 273 -0.94 1.41 6.14
N GLN A 274 0.24 0.81 6.36
CA GLN A 274 0.35 -0.55 6.86
C GLN A 274 -0.20 -0.66 8.29
N LEU A 275 0.22 0.26 9.16
CA LEU A 275 -0.22 0.34 10.57
C LEU A 275 -1.70 0.68 10.70
N TRP A 276 -2.21 1.56 9.83
CA TRP A 276 -3.61 1.94 9.77
C TRP A 276 -4.49 0.75 9.40
N VAL A 277 -4.16 -0.01 8.35
CA VAL A 277 -4.96 -1.18 7.96
C VAL A 277 -4.99 -2.25 9.07
N SER A 278 -3.86 -2.48 9.75
CA SER A 278 -3.79 -3.49 10.83
C SER A 278 -4.25 -2.97 12.19
N GLN A 279 -4.53 -1.67 12.32
CA GLN A 279 -4.82 -0.99 13.58
C GLN A 279 -3.73 -1.24 14.64
N THR A 280 -2.46 -1.23 14.20
CA THR A 280 -1.29 -1.47 15.05
C THR A 280 -0.70 -0.13 15.50
N SER A 281 -0.71 0.17 16.79
CA SER A 281 -0.19 1.43 17.34
C SER A 281 1.27 1.36 17.78
N LYS A 282 1.81 0.17 18.06
CA LYS A 282 3.22 0.02 18.46
C LYS A 282 4.11 -0.22 17.26
N LEU A 283 5.14 0.61 17.10
CA LEU A 283 6.13 0.50 16.05
C LEU A 283 7.53 0.47 16.65
N VAL A 284 8.36 -0.47 16.21
CA VAL A 284 9.80 -0.47 16.47
C VAL A 284 10.51 -0.05 15.19
N ARG A 285 11.21 1.09 15.23
CA ARG A 285 12.14 1.50 14.17
C ARG A 285 13.57 1.22 14.63
N ALA A 286 14.14 0.14 14.13
CA ALA A 286 15.47 -0.33 14.49
C ALA A 286 16.50 0.12 13.47
N TYR A 287 17.42 1.00 13.89
CA TYR A 287 18.46 1.53 13.03
C TYR A 287 19.79 0.79 13.21
N HIS A 288 20.50 0.56 12.12
CA HIS A 288 21.81 -0.10 12.14
C HIS A 288 22.90 0.60 11.33
N TYR A 289 24.14 0.44 11.75
CA TYR A 289 25.32 0.70 10.93
C TYR A 289 26.00 -0.64 10.59
N ARG A 290 25.97 -1.04 9.32
CA ARG A 290 26.53 -2.32 8.82
C ARG A 290 26.09 -3.54 9.64
N GLY A 291 24.81 -3.60 10.03
CA GLY A 291 24.24 -4.69 10.84
C GLY A 291 24.45 -4.55 12.35
N LYS A 292 25.16 -3.52 12.82
CA LYS A 292 25.23 -3.16 14.24
C LYS A 292 24.03 -2.30 14.61
N PHE A 293 23.08 -2.88 15.32
CA PHE A 293 21.87 -2.19 15.77
C PHE A 293 22.11 -1.43 17.07
N GLU A 294 21.57 -0.22 17.14
CA GLU A 294 21.39 0.48 18.41
C GLU A 294 20.29 -0.19 19.24
N VAL A 295 20.12 0.22 20.50
CA VAL A 295 19.03 -0.30 21.33
C VAL A 295 17.73 0.37 20.86
N PRO A 296 16.85 -0.37 20.16
CA PRO A 296 15.63 0.19 19.59
C PRO A 296 14.62 0.50 20.69
N GLN A 297 13.72 1.44 20.43
CA GLN A 297 12.60 1.76 21.31
C GLN A 297 11.29 1.28 20.70
N VAL A 298 10.34 0.92 21.56
CA VAL A 298 8.95 0.73 21.15
C VAL A 298 8.28 2.09 21.17
N GLU A 299 7.87 2.56 20.01
CA GLU A 299 7.16 3.82 19.85
C GLU A 299 5.66 3.58 19.83
N ASP A 300 4.89 4.45 20.48
CA ASP A 300 3.45 4.55 20.26
C ASP A 300 3.20 5.60 19.19
N VAL A 301 2.68 5.16 18.04
CA VAL A 301 2.48 6.00 16.85
C VAL A 301 1.01 6.22 16.50
N GLU A 302 0.08 5.90 17.41
CA GLU A 302 -1.36 6.03 17.18
C GLU A 302 -1.75 7.44 16.71
N ALA A 303 -1.26 8.48 17.37
CA ALA A 303 -1.57 9.87 17.03
C ALA A 303 -1.07 10.26 15.63
N GLN A 304 0.10 9.73 15.23
CA GLN A 304 0.73 9.98 13.95
C GLN A 304 0.00 9.26 12.82
N VAL A 305 -0.45 8.03 13.06
CA VAL A 305 -1.29 7.26 12.13
C VAL A 305 -2.65 7.92 11.97
N LYS A 306 -3.26 8.41 13.07
CA LYS A 306 -4.53 9.16 13.00
C LYS A 306 -4.39 10.46 12.21
N ARG A 307 -3.31 11.22 12.43
CA ARG A 307 -3.02 12.41 11.64
C ARG A 307 -2.83 12.07 10.15
N TRP A 308 -2.18 10.95 9.84
CA TRP A 308 -2.07 10.47 8.47
C TRP A 308 -3.44 10.12 7.88
N GLU A 309 -4.34 9.49 8.64
CA GLU A 309 -5.72 9.22 8.20
C GLU A 309 -6.47 10.52 7.88
N GLU A 310 -6.37 11.54 8.74
CA GLU A 310 -7.00 12.85 8.56
C GLU A 310 -6.51 13.56 7.28
N LEU A 311 -5.22 13.43 6.96
CA LEU A 311 -4.62 14.04 5.77
C LEU A 311 -4.95 13.30 4.47
N ASN A 312 -5.37 12.03 4.54
CA ASN A 312 -5.58 11.17 3.37
C ASN A 312 -7.06 10.80 3.14
N GLN A 313 -8.00 11.52 3.76
CA GLN A 313 -9.43 11.22 3.69
C GLN A 313 -9.98 11.00 2.27
N SER A 314 -9.59 11.83 1.30
CA SER A 314 -10.03 11.69 -0.09
C SER A 314 -9.57 10.37 -0.71
N ASP A 315 -8.31 10.00 -0.52
CA ASP A 315 -7.76 8.75 -1.05
C ASP A 315 -8.37 7.52 -0.35
N LEU A 316 -8.64 7.61 0.95
CA LEU A 316 -9.30 6.54 1.72
C LEU A 316 -10.76 6.33 1.32
N LYS A 317 -11.49 7.39 0.94
CA LYS A 317 -12.85 7.26 0.39
C LYS A 317 -12.86 6.64 -1.01
N ARG A 318 -11.89 7.03 -1.85
CA ARG A 318 -11.66 6.41 -3.16
C ARG A 318 -11.28 4.93 -3.01
N LEU A 319 -10.58 4.56 -1.94
CA LEU A 319 -10.25 3.16 -1.63
C LEU A 319 -11.49 2.33 -1.35
N ALA A 320 -12.40 2.82 -0.50
CA ALA A 320 -13.68 2.16 -0.26
C ALA A 320 -14.49 2.01 -1.56
N SER A 321 -14.56 3.08 -2.36
CA SER A 321 -15.26 3.09 -3.65
C SER A 321 -14.66 2.08 -4.64
N LEU A 322 -13.33 1.97 -4.70
CA LEU A 322 -12.64 1.01 -5.54
C LEU A 322 -12.91 -0.44 -5.11
N ILE A 323 -12.82 -0.74 -3.81
CA ILE A 323 -13.11 -2.07 -3.27
C ILE A 323 -14.55 -2.49 -3.60
N LYS A 324 -15.51 -1.56 -3.44
CA LYS A 324 -16.92 -1.77 -3.77
C LYS A 324 -17.16 -1.97 -5.27
N ALA A 325 -16.45 -1.21 -6.11
CA ALA A 325 -16.51 -1.34 -7.57
C ALA A 325 -15.99 -2.72 -8.01
N ILE A 326 -14.80 -3.13 -7.54
CA ILE A 326 -14.23 -4.45 -7.84
C ILE A 326 -15.21 -5.57 -7.44
N SER A 327 -15.78 -5.49 -6.23
CA SER A 327 -16.73 -6.48 -5.73
C SER A 327 -18.00 -6.55 -6.57
N THR A 328 -18.55 -5.39 -6.94
CA THR A 328 -19.77 -5.30 -7.76
C THR A 328 -19.56 -5.82 -9.17
N LEU A 329 -18.45 -5.41 -9.81
CA LEU A 329 -18.11 -5.86 -11.15
C LEU A 329 -17.83 -7.36 -11.17
N THR A 330 -17.15 -7.90 -10.15
CA THR A 330 -16.93 -9.36 -10.04
C THR A 330 -18.25 -10.12 -9.94
N ARG A 331 -19.16 -9.67 -9.08
CA ARG A 331 -20.50 -10.26 -8.92
C ARG A 331 -21.31 -10.24 -10.22
N GLN A 332 -21.31 -9.11 -10.93
CA GLN A 332 -22.01 -8.95 -12.22
C GLN A 332 -21.44 -9.84 -13.33
N ASN A 333 -20.18 -10.27 -13.22
CA ASN A 333 -19.46 -11.02 -14.26
C ASN A 333 -19.23 -12.50 -13.90
N GLY A 334 -20.18 -13.11 -13.18
CA GLY A 334 -20.16 -14.54 -12.87
C GLY A 334 -19.45 -14.90 -11.58
N GLY A 335 -19.17 -13.91 -10.72
CA GLY A 335 -18.79 -14.11 -9.33
C GLY A 335 -17.32 -14.42 -9.07
N LYS A 336 -16.50 -14.62 -10.11
CA LYS A 336 -15.05 -14.85 -9.98
C LYS A 336 -14.26 -14.01 -10.97
N ALA A 337 -13.27 -13.29 -10.47
CA ALA A 337 -12.43 -12.42 -11.27
C ALA A 337 -10.97 -12.41 -10.79
N THR A 338 -10.08 -12.01 -11.69
CA THR A 338 -8.69 -11.71 -11.39
C THR A 338 -8.46 -10.23 -11.71
N VAL A 339 -8.14 -9.45 -10.69
CA VAL A 339 -7.78 -8.03 -10.80
C VAL A 339 -6.28 -7.94 -11.00
N LYS A 340 -5.84 -7.27 -12.06
CA LYS A 340 -4.41 -7.04 -12.33
C LYS A 340 -4.08 -5.56 -12.45
N TYR A 341 -2.95 -5.20 -11.87
CA TYR A 341 -2.25 -3.96 -12.15
C TYR A 341 -0.95 -4.29 -12.88
N GLU A 342 -0.75 -3.75 -14.08
CA GLU A 342 0.47 -3.96 -14.89
C GLU A 342 1.28 -2.65 -15.04
N GLY A 343 0.97 -1.64 -14.23
CA GLY A 343 1.55 -0.30 -14.34
C GLY A 343 0.58 0.74 -14.91
N GLY A 344 0.90 2.02 -14.70
CA GLY A 344 0.14 3.14 -15.25
C GLY A 344 -1.02 3.59 -14.38
N SER A 345 -2.20 3.75 -14.97
CA SER A 345 -3.36 4.40 -14.35
C SER A 345 -4.63 3.55 -14.36
N LYS A 346 -4.55 2.24 -14.65
CA LYS A 346 -5.73 1.36 -14.71
C LYS A 346 -5.52 0.02 -14.02
N LEU A 347 -6.62 -0.54 -13.53
CA LEU A 347 -6.75 -1.94 -13.14
C LEU A 347 -7.56 -2.68 -14.21
N VAL A 348 -7.19 -3.93 -14.50
CA VAL A 348 -7.88 -4.76 -15.48
C VAL A 348 -8.48 -5.98 -14.78
N LEU A 349 -9.77 -6.21 -15.00
CA LEU A 349 -10.52 -7.34 -14.45
C LEU A 349 -10.70 -8.40 -15.53
N TYR A 350 -10.19 -9.60 -15.25
CA TYR A 350 -10.35 -10.78 -16.10
C TYR A 350 -11.35 -11.74 -15.47
N ARG A 351 -12.20 -12.38 -16.29
CA ARG A 351 -13.03 -13.47 -15.81
C ARG A 351 -12.13 -14.61 -15.37
N SER A 352 -12.40 -15.17 -14.21
CA SER A 352 -11.65 -16.31 -13.71
C SER A 352 -12.54 -17.54 -13.70
N GLU A 353 -12.06 -18.62 -14.31
CA GLU A 353 -12.60 -19.97 -14.15
C GLU A 353 -11.76 -20.79 -13.15
N LYS A 354 -10.89 -20.13 -12.36
CA LYS A 354 -10.11 -20.81 -11.31
C LYS A 354 -11.04 -21.53 -10.33
N GLU A 355 -10.51 -22.59 -9.73
CA GLU A 355 -11.15 -23.35 -8.66
C GLU A 355 -11.61 -22.45 -7.51
N ASP A 356 -12.57 -22.96 -6.74
CA ASP A 356 -13.12 -22.32 -5.55
C ASP A 356 -12.01 -21.89 -4.58
N MET A 357 -12.12 -20.68 -4.02
CA MET A 357 -11.13 -20.17 -3.05
C MET A 357 -11.07 -20.95 -1.76
N LEU A 358 -12.17 -21.62 -1.39
CA LEU A 358 -12.34 -22.33 -0.13
C LEU A 358 -12.73 -23.79 -0.38
N PRO A 359 -12.52 -24.69 0.59
CA PRO A 359 -13.20 -25.98 0.58
C PRO A 359 -14.72 -25.84 0.68
N GLN A 360 -15.46 -26.76 0.04
CA GLN A 360 -16.93 -26.72 -0.04
C GLN A 360 -17.63 -26.54 1.32
N PHE A 361 -17.13 -27.17 2.38
CA PHE A 361 -17.76 -27.12 3.71
C PHE A 361 -17.70 -25.72 4.36
N LEU A 362 -16.83 -24.81 3.88
CA LEU A 362 -16.79 -23.44 4.38
C LEU A 362 -17.82 -22.54 3.69
N TYR A 363 -18.23 -22.85 2.45
CA TYR A 363 -19.28 -22.09 1.77
C TYR A 363 -20.63 -22.20 2.47
N SER A 364 -20.91 -23.31 3.16
CA SER A 364 -22.15 -23.49 3.92
C SER A 364 -22.34 -22.47 5.05
N LYS A 365 -21.31 -21.69 5.38
CA LYS A 365 -21.40 -20.58 6.34
C LYS A 365 -22.19 -19.38 5.82
N TRP A 366 -22.35 -19.27 4.50
CA TRP A 366 -23.20 -18.25 3.87
C TRP A 366 -24.62 -18.73 3.59
N GLU A 367 -24.91 -20.03 3.78
CA GLU A 367 -26.26 -20.57 3.63
C GLU A 367 -27.18 -20.10 4.77
N GLU A 368 -28.45 -19.88 4.47
CA GLU A 368 -29.44 -19.54 5.50
C GLU A 368 -29.56 -20.69 6.50
N ARG A 369 -29.31 -20.42 7.79
CA ARG A 369 -29.80 -21.30 8.85
C ARG A 369 -31.32 -21.30 8.75
N GLY A 370 -31.88 -22.41 8.27
CA GLY A 370 -33.31 -22.55 8.02
C GLY A 370 -34.19 -21.95 9.11
N ASN A 371 -35.01 -20.99 8.70
CA ASN A 371 -36.30 -20.57 9.24
C ASN A 371 -36.45 -20.47 10.78
N THR A 372 -36.39 -19.23 11.28
CA THR A 372 -37.39 -18.75 12.24
C THR A 372 -37.98 -17.44 11.72
N GLN A 373 -39.13 -17.59 11.04
CA GLN A 373 -40.09 -16.62 10.49
C GLN A 373 -39.69 -15.13 10.35
N PRO A 374 -39.91 -14.53 9.16
CA PRO A 374 -39.86 -13.08 8.98
C PRO A 374 -41.12 -12.43 9.57
N LYS A 375 -40.94 -11.50 10.51
CA LYS A 375 -41.99 -10.52 10.86
C LYS A 375 -42.13 -9.54 9.70
N MET A 376 -43.23 -9.66 8.96
CA MET A 376 -43.73 -8.68 8.00
C MET A 376 -43.76 -7.29 8.66
N LYS A 377 -43.16 -6.29 8.02
CA LYS A 377 -43.54 -4.89 8.20
C LYS A 377 -44.25 -4.43 6.93
N ALA A 378 -45.43 -3.88 7.15
CA ALA A 378 -46.40 -3.48 6.15
C ALA A 378 -45.88 -2.38 5.24
N THR A 379 -46.21 -2.54 3.96
CA THR A 379 -46.18 -1.55 2.90
C THR A 379 -47.19 -0.44 3.19
N ALA A 380 -46.77 0.81 3.02
CA ALA A 380 -47.67 1.90 2.68
C ALA A 380 -47.17 2.48 1.35
N GLN A 381 -48.02 2.36 0.34
CA GLN A 381 -47.88 3.04 -0.95
C GLN A 381 -48.23 4.52 -0.75
N ASP A 382 -47.49 5.40 -1.40
CA ASP A 382 -48.06 6.64 -1.94
C ASP A 382 -47.41 6.92 -3.29
N GLU A 383 -48.27 7.04 -4.31
CA GLU A 383 -47.94 7.40 -5.67
C GLU A 383 -47.75 8.92 -5.79
N ALA A 384 -46.71 9.35 -6.51
CA ALA A 384 -46.75 10.61 -7.25
C ALA A 384 -45.78 10.54 -8.44
N VAL A 385 -46.38 10.44 -9.64
CA VAL A 385 -45.75 10.66 -10.94
C VAL A 385 -45.55 12.16 -11.14
N VAL A 386 -44.39 12.63 -11.62
CA VAL A 386 -44.20 13.58 -12.74
C VAL A 386 -42.74 13.57 -13.21
N SER A 387 -42.63 13.66 -14.53
CA SER A 387 -41.55 13.68 -15.53
C SER A 387 -40.23 14.45 -15.30
N ASP A 388 -39.16 13.82 -15.81
CA ASP A 388 -38.21 14.30 -16.84
C ASP A 388 -37.42 15.60 -16.63
N THR A 389 -36.09 15.49 -16.45
CA THR A 389 -35.08 16.13 -17.32
C THR A 389 -33.64 15.73 -16.94
N LEU A 390 -32.82 15.59 -17.98
CA LEU A 390 -31.37 15.40 -18.01
C LEU A 390 -30.59 16.61 -17.48
N ASP A 391 -29.35 16.32 -17.02
CA ASP A 391 -28.12 17.12 -17.15
C ASP A 391 -27.41 17.59 -15.85
N ARG A 392 -26.07 17.53 -15.92
CA ARG A 392 -25.02 18.17 -15.09
C ARG A 392 -24.58 17.57 -13.76
N GLY A 393 -23.61 16.65 -13.87
CA GLY A 393 -22.64 16.28 -12.82
C GLY A 393 -21.28 17.00 -12.90
N GLN A 394 -21.15 18.13 -13.62
CA GLN A 394 -19.91 18.91 -13.71
C GLN A 394 -19.79 20.06 -12.67
N GLY A 395 -20.80 20.29 -11.82
CA GLY A 395 -20.87 21.51 -11.00
C GLY A 395 -19.97 21.57 -9.76
N LYS A 396 -19.67 20.44 -9.11
CA LYS A 396 -19.11 20.45 -7.74
C LYS A 396 -17.60 20.68 -7.66
N THR A 397 -16.83 20.19 -8.62
CA THR A 397 -15.37 20.43 -8.66
C THR A 397 -15.07 21.86 -9.11
N ILE A 398 -15.88 22.40 -10.02
CA ILE A 398 -15.75 23.78 -10.52
C ILE A 398 -15.97 24.78 -9.39
N GLU A 399 -16.95 24.59 -8.50
CA GLU A 399 -17.22 25.55 -7.42
C GLU A 399 -16.07 25.68 -6.41
N THR A 400 -15.33 24.60 -6.15
CA THR A 400 -14.27 24.60 -5.11
C THR A 400 -12.95 25.21 -5.59
N THR A 401 -12.58 25.00 -6.87
CA THR A 401 -11.43 25.67 -7.50
C THR A 401 -11.74 27.12 -7.88
N ARG A 402 -12.97 27.38 -8.36
CA ARG A 402 -13.46 28.75 -8.64
C ARG A 402 -13.54 29.61 -7.39
N ALA A 403 -13.85 29.03 -6.23
CA ALA A 403 -13.84 29.73 -4.94
C ALA A 403 -12.43 30.13 -4.47
N LYS A 404 -11.37 29.41 -4.88
CA LYS A 404 -9.99 29.64 -4.41
C LYS A 404 -9.13 30.47 -5.39
N TYR A 405 -9.32 30.30 -6.69
CA TYR A 405 -8.48 30.94 -7.72
C TYR A 405 -9.28 31.74 -8.77
N GLY A 406 -10.61 31.80 -8.67
CA GLY A 406 -11.46 32.52 -9.61
C GLY A 406 -11.59 31.84 -10.98
N ASP A 407 -12.15 32.58 -11.94
CA ASP A 407 -12.32 32.15 -13.34
C ASP A 407 -11.12 32.59 -14.19
N VAL A 408 -9.92 32.20 -13.77
CA VAL A 408 -8.66 32.49 -14.45
C VAL A 408 -8.22 31.33 -15.34
N PRO A 409 -7.47 31.57 -16.43
CA PRO A 409 -6.90 30.51 -17.24
C PRO A 409 -6.13 29.52 -16.38
N TYR A 410 -6.28 28.22 -16.65
CA TYR A 410 -5.59 27.14 -15.91
C TYR A 410 -5.93 27.03 -14.42
N SER A 411 -7.01 27.65 -13.90
CA SER A 411 -7.38 27.61 -12.46
C SER A 411 -7.39 26.20 -11.85
N GLU A 412 -7.96 25.21 -12.54
CA GLU A 412 -7.94 23.80 -12.11
C GLU A 412 -6.52 23.22 -12.08
N MET A 413 -5.74 23.49 -13.13
CA MET A 413 -4.35 23.02 -13.23
C MET A 413 -3.47 23.66 -12.15
N ILE A 414 -3.66 24.95 -11.88
CA ILE A 414 -2.94 25.71 -10.84
C ILE A 414 -3.23 25.11 -9.47
N GLY A 415 -4.52 24.88 -9.15
CA GLY A 415 -4.90 24.22 -7.91
C GLY A 415 -4.25 22.85 -7.76
N TYR A 416 -4.23 22.06 -8.83
CA TYR A 416 -3.58 20.74 -8.83
C TYR A 416 -2.05 20.82 -8.70
N GLY A 417 -1.40 21.79 -9.37
CA GLY A 417 0.05 21.98 -9.33
C GLY A 417 0.55 22.49 -7.98
N VAL A 418 -0.21 23.36 -7.32
CA VAL A 418 0.11 23.84 -5.96
C VAL A 418 -0.02 22.72 -4.94
N ASP A 419 -1.07 21.88 -5.04
CA ASP A 419 -1.30 20.79 -4.08
C ASP A 419 -0.39 19.57 -4.32
N LYS A 420 -0.18 19.18 -5.59
CA LYS A 420 0.54 17.94 -5.97
C LYS A 420 1.96 18.17 -6.50
N GLY A 421 2.41 19.41 -6.54
CA GLY A 421 3.73 19.85 -6.98
C GLY A 421 3.79 20.31 -8.45
N PHE A 422 4.69 21.25 -8.73
CA PHE A 422 4.73 21.96 -10.00
C PHE A 422 5.15 21.11 -11.22
N ARG A 423 5.76 19.93 -11.02
CA ARG A 423 6.06 18.97 -12.09
C ARG A 423 4.82 18.55 -12.88
N GLN A 424 3.64 18.69 -12.30
CA GLN A 424 2.37 18.33 -12.93
C GLN A 424 2.05 19.20 -14.14
N PHE A 425 2.54 20.45 -14.19
CA PHE A 425 2.37 21.34 -15.34
C PHE A 425 3.00 20.73 -16.60
N PHE A 426 4.25 20.25 -16.52
CA PHE A 426 4.91 19.56 -17.65
C PHE A 426 4.20 18.27 -18.09
N ARG A 427 3.46 17.62 -17.19
CA ARG A 427 2.77 16.35 -17.47
C ARG A 427 1.45 16.58 -18.20
N ARG A 428 0.77 17.68 -17.92
CA ARG A 428 -0.61 17.90 -18.34
C ARG A 428 -0.79 19.05 -19.32
N MET A 429 0.14 20.00 -19.38
CA MET A 429 0.06 21.10 -20.34
C MET A 429 0.61 20.70 -21.72
N PRO A 430 0.09 21.30 -22.81
CA PRO A 430 0.68 21.20 -24.14
C PRO A 430 2.17 21.59 -24.14
N MET A 431 2.95 21.07 -25.09
CA MET A 431 4.37 21.42 -25.25
C MET A 431 4.53 22.69 -26.09
N GLU A 432 3.91 23.77 -25.64
CA GLU A 432 3.90 25.09 -26.28
C GLU A 432 4.32 26.16 -25.26
N LEU A 433 5.46 26.82 -25.47
CA LEU A 433 6.01 27.77 -24.51
C LEU A 433 5.07 28.96 -24.22
N SER A 434 4.27 29.40 -25.19
CA SER A 434 3.24 30.44 -25.01
C SER A 434 2.20 30.08 -23.93
N GLN A 435 1.87 28.80 -23.77
CA GLN A 435 0.96 28.35 -22.72
C GLN A 435 1.61 28.42 -21.34
N TYR A 436 2.92 28.21 -21.26
CA TYR A 436 3.67 28.36 -20.00
C TYR A 436 3.86 29.82 -19.63
N HIS A 437 4.00 30.74 -20.59
CA HIS A 437 3.94 32.18 -20.35
C HIS A 437 2.62 32.57 -19.67
N LEU A 438 1.49 32.20 -20.28
CA LEU A 438 0.16 32.46 -19.72
C LEU A 438 -0.03 31.83 -18.33
N LEU A 439 0.47 30.61 -18.11
CA LEU A 439 0.45 29.97 -16.80
C LEU A 439 1.27 30.78 -15.77
N CYS A 440 2.50 31.17 -16.11
CA CYS A 440 3.37 31.89 -15.19
C CYS A 440 2.79 33.26 -14.83
N ASP A 441 2.24 33.99 -15.80
CA ASP A 441 1.54 35.26 -15.56
C ASP A 441 0.34 35.07 -14.63
N THR A 442 -0.40 33.97 -14.82
CA THR A 442 -1.55 33.66 -13.96
C THR A 442 -1.10 33.31 -12.54
N LEU A 443 -0.03 32.52 -12.38
CA LEU A 443 0.55 32.19 -11.07
C LEU A 443 1.01 33.45 -10.32
N ASP A 444 1.64 34.39 -11.03
CA ASP A 444 2.09 35.66 -10.49
C ASP A 444 0.91 36.56 -10.10
N SER A 445 -0.12 36.63 -10.95
CA SER A 445 -1.37 37.37 -10.66
C SER A 445 -2.11 36.86 -9.43
N LEU A 446 -1.97 35.56 -9.12
CA LEU A 446 -2.54 34.91 -7.95
C LEU A 446 -1.62 34.99 -6.72
N ALA A 447 -0.47 35.68 -6.83
CA ALA A 447 0.56 35.81 -5.80
C ALA A 447 1.04 34.44 -5.26
N ILE A 448 1.13 33.43 -6.12
CA ILE A 448 1.66 32.11 -5.75
C ILE A 448 3.18 32.17 -5.81
N ASP A 449 3.84 32.02 -4.65
CA ASP A 449 5.30 31.93 -4.60
C ASP A 449 5.78 30.57 -5.12
N VAL A 450 6.00 30.49 -6.44
CA VAL A 450 6.52 29.29 -7.12
C VAL A 450 7.94 28.96 -6.66
N THR A 451 8.74 29.99 -6.34
CA THR A 451 10.16 29.82 -6.04
C THR A 451 10.41 29.48 -4.56
N GLU A 452 9.48 29.81 -3.67
CA GLU A 452 9.64 29.74 -2.22
C GLU A 452 10.91 30.49 -1.75
N GLY A 453 11.22 31.62 -2.40
CA GLY A 453 12.44 32.39 -2.16
C GLY A 453 13.76 31.74 -2.61
N ARG A 454 13.72 30.61 -3.33
CA ARG A 454 14.92 29.90 -3.80
C ARG A 454 15.60 30.62 -4.97
N THR A 455 16.92 30.71 -4.93
CA THR A 455 17.72 31.20 -6.08
C THR A 455 17.92 30.09 -7.13
N ILE A 456 18.39 30.44 -8.34
CA ILE A 456 18.76 29.43 -9.37
C ILE A 456 19.81 28.44 -8.82
N ARG A 457 20.68 28.88 -7.91
CA ARG A 457 21.67 28.00 -7.25
C ARG A 457 20.99 26.95 -6.38
N ASP A 458 20.00 27.34 -5.59
CA ASP A 458 19.25 26.43 -4.72
C ASP A 458 18.39 25.48 -5.54
N ILE A 459 17.74 25.99 -6.59
CA ILE A 459 16.98 25.19 -7.56
C ILE A 459 17.89 24.14 -8.21
N MET A 460 19.11 24.52 -8.62
CA MET A 460 20.08 23.59 -9.18
C MET A 460 20.56 22.54 -8.16
N TYR A 461 20.73 22.93 -6.89
CA TYR A 461 21.04 21.99 -5.81
C TYR A 461 19.93 20.95 -5.64
N ASP A 462 18.66 21.38 -5.64
CA ASP A 462 17.51 20.47 -5.56
C ASP A 462 17.37 19.56 -6.78
N MET A 463 17.64 20.06 -7.99
CA MET A 463 17.68 19.23 -9.20
C MET A 463 18.73 18.13 -9.12
N ARG A 464 19.88 18.40 -8.49
CA ARG A 464 20.96 17.40 -8.30
C ARG A 464 20.57 16.29 -7.33
N LYS A 465 19.67 16.53 -6.37
CA LYS A 465 19.14 15.48 -5.48
C LYS A 465 18.36 14.40 -6.23
N GLY A 466 17.97 14.65 -7.49
CA GLY A 466 17.33 13.65 -8.33
C GLY A 466 18.27 12.57 -8.88
N LYS A 467 19.59 12.72 -8.70
CA LYS A 467 20.56 11.69 -9.07
C LYS A 467 20.49 10.51 -8.13
N ASP A 468 20.56 9.33 -8.71
CA ASP A 468 20.78 8.11 -7.96
C ASP A 468 22.23 8.18 -7.39
N ASP A 469 22.38 7.78 -6.13
CA ASP A 469 23.65 7.77 -5.38
C ASP A 469 24.01 6.33 -5.02
N TRP A 470 25.25 6.06 -4.63
CA TRP A 470 25.68 4.73 -4.23
C TRP A 470 25.95 4.72 -2.73
N ASP A 471 25.24 3.85 -1.99
CA ASP A 471 25.54 3.59 -0.59
C ASP A 471 26.71 2.61 -0.50
N PRO A 472 27.93 3.04 -0.11
CA PRO A 472 29.06 2.14 0.02
C PRO A 472 28.92 1.18 1.21
N ASP A 473 28.08 1.51 2.20
CA ASP A 473 27.87 0.72 3.41
C ASP A 473 26.85 -0.39 3.20
N GLU A 474 25.78 -0.09 2.44
CA GLU A 474 24.76 -1.07 2.06
C GLU A 474 25.03 -1.73 0.71
N ARG A 475 26.05 -1.27 -0.03
CA ARG A 475 26.40 -1.72 -1.39
C ARG A 475 25.20 -1.71 -2.34
N ARG A 476 24.43 -0.62 -2.29
CA ARG A 476 23.23 -0.45 -3.12
C ARG A 476 23.09 0.93 -3.71
N GLU A 477 22.30 1.03 -4.77
CA GLU A 477 21.92 2.29 -5.38
C GLU A 477 20.80 2.98 -4.57
N ILE A 478 21.08 4.15 -4.01
CA ILE A 478 20.08 5.04 -3.39
C ILE A 478 19.39 5.81 -4.51
N ARG A 479 18.10 5.54 -4.73
CA ARG A 479 17.31 6.32 -5.70
C ARG A 479 17.25 7.79 -5.30
N GLY A 480 17.53 8.67 -6.26
CA GLY A 480 17.44 10.12 -6.07
C GLY A 480 16.00 10.61 -5.87
N LEU A 481 15.84 11.78 -5.25
CA LEU A 481 14.57 12.47 -5.03
C LEU A 481 14.04 13.09 -6.34
N LYS A 482 13.60 12.24 -7.27
CA LYS A 482 13.18 12.63 -8.63
C LYS A 482 11.99 13.60 -8.63
N ASN A 483 11.09 13.52 -7.65
CA ASN A 483 9.96 14.46 -7.51
C ASN A 483 10.44 15.89 -7.22
N VAL A 484 11.31 16.04 -6.22
CA VAL A 484 11.94 17.32 -5.86
C VAL A 484 12.67 17.91 -7.06
N ALA A 485 13.48 17.10 -7.73
CA ALA A 485 14.21 17.55 -8.91
C ALA A 485 13.28 18.05 -10.04
N ARG A 486 12.18 17.33 -10.30
CA ARG A 486 11.21 17.68 -11.34
C ARG A 486 10.38 18.91 -11.00
N ASP A 487 10.00 19.11 -9.74
CA ASP A 487 9.34 20.34 -9.29
C ASP A 487 10.30 21.53 -9.42
N SER A 488 11.56 21.35 -9.04
CA SER A 488 12.61 22.37 -9.21
C SER A 488 12.90 22.69 -10.68
N ALA A 489 12.74 21.75 -11.61
CA ALA A 489 12.81 22.07 -13.04
C ALA A 489 11.67 23.00 -13.50
N PHE A 490 10.48 22.94 -12.89
CA PHE A 490 9.43 23.91 -13.18
C PHE A 490 9.75 25.27 -12.57
N ARG A 491 10.27 25.30 -11.33
CA ARG A 491 10.75 26.54 -10.72
C ARG A 491 11.81 27.23 -11.58
N LEU A 492 12.72 26.44 -12.17
CA LEU A 492 13.69 26.96 -13.14
C LEU A 492 13.01 27.59 -14.35
N LEU A 493 12.03 26.92 -14.96
CA LEU A 493 11.26 27.46 -16.08
C LEU A 493 10.55 28.77 -15.69
N TYR A 494 9.91 28.81 -14.52
CA TYR A 494 9.24 30.01 -14.01
C TYR A 494 10.21 31.19 -13.89
N VAL A 495 11.38 30.96 -13.30
CA VAL A 495 12.43 31.99 -13.19
C VAL A 495 12.92 32.45 -14.55
N LEU A 496 13.10 31.55 -15.51
CA LEU A 496 13.50 31.90 -16.88
C LEU A 496 12.48 32.78 -17.60
N ILE A 497 11.19 32.58 -17.33
CA ILE A 497 10.09 33.33 -17.96
C ILE A 497 9.83 34.68 -17.27
N GLN A 498 9.73 34.69 -15.94
CA GLN A 498 9.21 35.85 -15.18
C GLN A 498 10.29 36.85 -14.75
N SER A 499 11.56 36.46 -14.72
CA SER A 499 12.62 37.31 -14.19
C SER A 499 13.63 37.73 -15.26
N ASN A 500 14.13 38.97 -15.15
CA ASN A 500 15.36 39.37 -15.82
C ASN A 500 16.51 38.57 -15.20
N VAL A 501 16.82 37.42 -15.79
CA VAL A 501 17.84 36.49 -15.30
C VAL A 501 19.20 37.20 -15.22
N VAL A 502 19.60 37.58 -14.01
CA VAL A 502 20.85 38.32 -13.75
C VAL A 502 22.08 37.44 -14.02
N ASP A 503 22.00 36.14 -13.71
CA ASP A 503 23.08 35.17 -13.91
C ASP A 503 22.75 34.18 -15.04
N THR A 504 22.96 34.65 -16.28
CA THR A 504 22.71 33.88 -17.51
C THR A 504 23.57 32.61 -17.60
N ASN A 505 24.77 32.61 -16.99
CA ASN A 505 25.64 31.43 -16.95
C ASN A 505 25.09 30.37 -16.01
N MET A 506 24.61 30.75 -14.84
CA MET A 506 23.97 29.82 -13.90
C MET A 506 22.68 29.24 -14.48
N ALA A 507 21.87 30.07 -15.15
CA ALA A 507 20.68 29.62 -15.88
C ALA A 507 21.03 28.61 -16.98
N TYR A 508 22.04 28.91 -17.81
CA TYR A 508 22.54 27.96 -18.81
C TYR A 508 22.99 26.63 -18.19
N ASN A 509 23.74 26.67 -17.08
CA ASN A 509 24.22 25.45 -16.41
C ASN A 509 23.06 24.62 -15.84
N ALA A 510 22.05 25.27 -15.26
CA ALA A 510 20.86 24.62 -14.73
C ALA A 510 20.04 23.96 -15.84
N VAL A 511 19.84 24.63 -16.97
CA VAL A 511 19.14 24.08 -18.15
C VAL A 511 19.93 22.95 -18.80
N SER A 512 21.25 23.12 -18.93
CA SER A 512 22.18 22.09 -19.42
C SER A 512 22.08 20.81 -18.59
N PHE A 513 21.93 20.93 -17.27
CA PHE A 513 21.65 19.80 -16.39
C PHE A 513 20.32 19.12 -16.72
N VAL A 514 19.23 19.87 -16.87
CA VAL A 514 17.92 19.32 -17.22
C VAL A 514 17.96 18.54 -18.53
N VAL A 515 18.54 19.11 -19.60
CA VAL A 515 18.55 18.48 -20.93
C VAL A 515 19.43 17.23 -21.00
N SER A 516 20.53 17.20 -20.23
CA SER A 516 21.48 16.07 -20.22
C SER A 516 21.02 14.89 -19.36
N HIS A 517 20.15 15.10 -18.36
CA HIS A 517 19.76 14.04 -17.42
C HIS A 517 18.42 13.39 -17.78
N ARG A 518 18.41 12.62 -18.89
CA ARG A 518 17.21 11.97 -19.45
C ARG A 518 16.49 11.01 -18.49
N ARG A 519 17.24 10.37 -17.57
CA ARG A 519 16.68 9.48 -16.53
C ARG A 519 15.89 10.23 -15.46
N ILE A 520 16.17 11.51 -15.25
CA ILE A 520 15.50 12.37 -14.26
C ILE A 520 14.37 13.15 -14.95
N PHE A 521 14.66 13.80 -16.08
CA PHE A 521 13.76 14.71 -16.80
C PHE A 521 13.30 14.13 -18.14
N ARG A 522 11.97 14.00 -18.30
CA ARG A 522 11.36 13.49 -19.53
C ARG A 522 11.45 14.51 -20.67
N SER A 523 11.24 14.06 -21.91
CA SER A 523 11.30 14.87 -23.14
C SER A 523 10.52 16.19 -23.03
N ARG A 524 9.29 16.16 -22.50
CA ARG A 524 8.46 17.37 -22.29
C ARG A 524 9.16 18.45 -21.44
N THR A 525 9.63 18.06 -20.25
CA THR A 525 10.36 18.97 -19.35
C THR A 525 11.62 19.51 -20.01
N ARG A 526 12.40 18.63 -20.66
CA ARG A 526 13.64 19.01 -21.35
C ARG A 526 13.38 20.01 -22.46
N LYS A 527 12.32 19.83 -23.24
CA LYS A 527 11.90 20.73 -24.31
C LYS A 527 11.55 22.11 -23.77
N MET A 528 10.59 22.19 -22.86
CA MET A 528 10.06 23.46 -22.35
C MET A 528 11.11 24.29 -21.60
N VAL A 529 11.94 23.65 -20.78
CA VAL A 529 13.02 24.35 -20.05
C VAL A 529 14.09 24.86 -21.01
N ARG A 530 14.38 24.13 -22.10
CA ARG A 530 15.34 24.55 -23.12
C ARG A 530 14.79 25.74 -23.92
N GLU A 531 13.56 25.66 -24.41
CA GLU A 531 12.93 26.75 -25.16
C GLU A 531 12.85 28.02 -24.31
N ALA A 532 12.48 27.91 -23.03
CA ALA A 532 12.44 29.05 -22.11
C ALA A 532 13.82 29.73 -21.96
N LEU A 533 14.92 28.97 -21.95
CA LEU A 533 16.27 29.54 -21.95
C LEU A 533 16.61 30.23 -23.26
N GLU A 534 16.31 29.59 -24.39
CA GLU A 534 16.66 30.11 -25.72
C GLU A 534 15.87 31.37 -26.07
N GLU A 535 14.66 31.53 -25.52
CA GLU A 535 13.85 32.74 -25.66
C GLU A 535 14.30 33.87 -24.74
N ASN A 536 14.58 33.58 -23.46
CA ASN A 536 14.76 34.62 -22.44
C ASN A 536 16.21 34.92 -22.06
N CYS A 537 17.19 34.13 -22.52
CA CYS A 537 18.61 34.32 -22.19
C CYS A 537 19.50 34.34 -23.44
N PRO A 538 20.55 35.18 -23.48
CA PRO A 538 21.51 35.17 -24.58
C PRO A 538 22.37 33.90 -24.54
N VAL A 539 22.08 32.96 -25.44
CA VAL A 539 22.86 31.71 -25.60
C VAL A 539 23.90 31.87 -26.71
N SER A 540 25.19 31.75 -26.35
CA SER A 540 26.29 31.79 -27.33
C SER A 540 26.25 30.59 -28.30
N ALA A 541 26.87 30.73 -29.47
CA ALA A 541 26.96 29.64 -30.45
C ALA A 541 27.58 28.36 -29.85
N LYS A 542 28.57 28.51 -28.95
CA LYS A 542 29.21 27.38 -28.24
C LYS A 542 28.25 26.70 -27.25
N GLN A 543 27.47 27.48 -26.50
CA GLN A 543 26.47 26.97 -25.57
C GLN A 543 25.33 26.25 -26.31
N ARG A 544 24.85 26.83 -27.41
CA ARG A 544 23.82 26.22 -28.27
C ARG A 544 24.29 24.87 -28.83
N ALA A 545 25.50 24.82 -29.37
CA ALA A 545 26.11 23.58 -29.86
C ALA A 545 26.27 22.49 -28.78
N ILE A 546 26.39 22.86 -27.50
CA ILE A 546 26.42 21.89 -26.39
C ILE A 546 25.00 21.37 -26.08
N LEU A 547 23.99 22.25 -26.08
CA LEU A 547 22.60 21.85 -25.88
C LEU A 547 22.11 20.94 -27.02
N ASP A 548 22.54 21.19 -28.26
CA ASP A 548 22.22 20.38 -29.44
C ASP A 548 22.72 18.93 -29.37
N LYS A 549 23.71 18.64 -28.51
CA LYS A 549 24.15 17.26 -28.24
C LYS A 549 23.05 16.40 -27.61
N TRP A 550 22.00 17.01 -27.09
CA TRP A 550 20.90 16.35 -26.40
C TRP A 550 19.57 16.56 -27.15
N PRO A 551 19.34 15.85 -28.28
CA PRO A 551 18.10 16.00 -29.06
C PRO A 551 16.85 15.69 -28.22
N ILE A 552 15.80 16.44 -28.50
CA ILE A 552 14.53 16.43 -27.77
C ILE A 552 13.55 15.38 -28.33
N GLU A 553 13.67 15.02 -29.61
CA GLU A 553 12.84 14.00 -30.25
C GLU A 553 13.28 12.58 -29.90
N GLU A 554 12.33 11.74 -29.49
CA GLU A 554 12.50 10.28 -29.45
C GLU A 554 12.16 9.74 -30.82
N PHE A 555 13.15 9.28 -31.59
CA PHE A 555 12.88 8.45 -32.76
C PHE A 555 12.19 7.17 -32.28
N SER A 556 11.01 6.89 -32.82
CA SER A 556 10.44 5.55 -32.85
C SER A 556 11.34 4.66 -33.71
N SER A 557 12.29 3.97 -33.10
CA SER A 557 12.97 2.85 -33.75
C SER A 557 12.79 1.59 -32.92
N THR A 558 11.96 0.71 -33.46
CA THR A 558 12.04 -0.75 -33.31
C THR A 558 13.47 -1.23 -33.54
N ARG A 559 14.21 -1.48 -32.46
CA ARG A 559 15.16 -2.60 -32.40
C ARG A 559 15.47 -2.96 -30.96
N SER A 560 15.16 -4.21 -30.65
CA SER A 560 15.83 -5.03 -29.66
C SER A 560 17.34 -4.78 -29.65
N GLU A 561 17.85 -4.34 -28.52
CA GLU A 561 19.12 -4.80 -27.96
C GLU A 561 18.97 -4.68 -26.44
N GLU A 562 19.14 -5.83 -25.80
CA GLU A 562 19.11 -6.05 -24.37
C GLU A 562 20.10 -5.10 -23.68
N ASP A 563 19.64 -4.40 -22.64
CA ASP A 563 20.50 -4.11 -21.50
C ASP A 563 19.80 -4.64 -20.26
N VAL A 564 19.93 -5.96 -20.13
CA VAL A 564 19.89 -6.67 -18.87
C VAL A 564 21.02 -6.11 -18.01
N THR A 565 20.69 -5.14 -17.19
CA THR A 565 21.36 -4.95 -15.90
C THR A 565 20.41 -5.46 -14.83
N THR A 566 20.50 -6.76 -14.57
CA THR A 566 20.47 -7.30 -13.20
C THR A 566 21.28 -6.34 -12.32
N GLU A 567 20.74 -5.69 -11.31
CA GLU A 567 20.10 -6.28 -10.14
C GLU A 567 18.84 -5.49 -9.77
N SER A 568 17.71 -6.20 -9.74
CA SER A 568 16.47 -5.72 -9.14
C SER A 568 16.66 -5.63 -7.63
N GLU A 569 16.89 -4.42 -7.11
CA GLU A 569 16.62 -4.17 -5.70
C GLU A 569 15.15 -3.84 -5.53
N ASP A 570 14.39 -4.90 -5.25
CA ASP A 570 13.04 -4.89 -4.71
C ASP A 570 13.02 -4.00 -3.46
N ILE A 571 12.50 -2.79 -3.61
CA ILE A 571 11.88 -2.10 -2.48
C ILE A 571 10.59 -2.88 -2.26
N PHE A 572 10.64 -3.85 -1.35
CA PHE A 572 9.54 -4.78 -1.06
C PHE A 572 8.30 -4.02 -0.56
N PHE A 573 7.53 -3.52 -1.50
CA PHE A 573 6.14 -3.19 -1.28
C PHE A 573 5.34 -4.47 -1.03
N ASP A 574 5.82 -5.61 -1.54
CA ASP A 574 5.09 -6.87 -1.55
C ASP A 574 5.31 -7.76 -0.33
N SER A 575 6.25 -7.46 0.56
CA SER A 575 6.46 -8.30 1.74
C SER A 575 5.64 -7.81 2.93
N ASP A 576 4.98 -8.74 3.63
CA ASP A 576 4.51 -8.48 5.00
C ASP A 576 5.67 -8.45 6.01
N TYR A 577 6.88 -8.85 5.60
CA TYR A 577 8.09 -8.86 6.43
C TYR A 577 8.82 -7.51 6.53
N SER A 578 9.57 -7.37 7.62
CA SER A 578 10.54 -6.31 7.85
C SER A 578 11.81 -6.57 7.01
N PHE A 579 11.99 -5.87 5.89
CA PHE A 579 13.30 -5.72 5.24
C PHE A 579 13.89 -4.37 5.58
#